data_AF-A0A2A2TAF4-F1
#
_entry.id   AF-A0A2A2TAF4-F1
#
_cell.length_a   1.000
_cell.length_b   1.000
_cell.length_c   1.000
_cell.angle_alpha   90.00
_cell.angle_beta   90.00
_cell.angle_gamma   90.00
#
_symmetry.space_group_name_H-M   'P 1'
#
loop_
_entity.id
_entity.type
_entity.pdbx_description
1 polymer ?
#
loop_
_entity_poly.entity_id
_entity_poly.type
_entity_poly.pdbx_seq_one_letter_code
_entity_poly.pdbx_strand_id
1 'polypeptide(L)'
;MADLESRIAREALESEVACEIAELDRYISELGYNTNEHNNLRNHLRTSQAWQLRHQQLQNAQQQHPQFAARSQDLQEALNARLGERQKLNSQIEEIVKQLLQTANPIAQIQELEAQLALRRRQLDEYLAHLGRLEQQGQYLDALQQQQQKQQQQLQETRNQHRIYQELSQAFGKNGIQALMIENVLPQLEAETNQLLSRLSANQLHVQFITQKHGRSGKSTKKNTKLIDTLDILIADARGTRAYETYSGGEAFRINFAIRLALAKLLAQRAGASLQMLIVDEGFGTQDAEGCDRLIAAINAIAPDFACILTVTHMPHLKEAFQARIEVHKTQGGSQIQISV
;
A
#
# COMPACT_ATOMS: atom_id res chain seq x y z
N MET A 1 149.44 19.69 -110.35
CA MET A 1 148.96 20.01 -108.99
C MET A 1 148.71 21.51 -108.77
N ALA A 2 149.33 22.42 -109.52
CA ALA A 2 149.01 23.86 -109.45
C ALA A 2 147.99 24.35 -110.51
N ASP A 3 147.71 23.57 -111.56
CA ASP A 3 146.78 23.98 -112.63
C ASP A 3 145.28 23.70 -112.36
N LEU A 4 144.97 22.96 -111.29
CA LEU A 4 143.60 22.63 -110.90
C LEU A 4 142.93 23.77 -110.11
N GLU A 5 143.69 24.61 -109.40
CA GLU A 5 143.16 25.74 -108.62
C GLU A 5 142.91 27.00 -109.48
N SER A 6 143.67 27.20 -110.56
CA SER A 6 143.49 28.34 -111.47
C SER A 6 142.28 28.19 -112.40
N ARG A 7 141.86 26.96 -112.70
CA ARG A 7 140.63 26.70 -113.49
C ARG A 7 139.34 26.88 -112.68
N ILE A 8 139.34 26.52 -111.39
CA ILE A 8 138.17 26.67 -110.50
C ILE A 8 137.86 28.15 -110.21
N ALA A 9 138.90 29.01 -110.10
CA ALA A 9 138.71 30.45 -109.93
C ALA A 9 138.14 31.14 -111.18
N ARG A 10 138.35 30.56 -112.37
CA ARG A 10 137.85 31.11 -113.64
C ARG A 10 136.41 30.66 -113.94
N GLU A 11 136.02 29.45 -113.52
CA GLU A 11 134.64 28.96 -113.56
C GLU A 11 133.69 29.64 -112.55
N ALA A 12 134.22 30.42 -111.58
CA ALA A 12 133.43 31.19 -110.63
C ALA A 12 133.01 32.59 -111.11
N LEU A 13 133.57 33.10 -112.22
CA LEU A 13 133.37 34.48 -112.69
C LEU A 13 132.76 34.63 -114.10
N GLU A 14 132.78 33.59 -114.94
CA GLU A 14 132.27 33.65 -116.34
C GLU A 14 131.20 32.58 -116.65
N SER A 15 130.52 32.02 -115.64
CA SER A 15 129.43 31.04 -115.83
C SER A 15 128.07 31.73 -115.94
N GLU A 16 127.22 31.31 -116.90
CA GLU A 16 125.84 31.79 -117.10
C GLU A 16 125.00 31.75 -115.81
N VAL A 17 125.24 30.76 -114.95
CA VAL A 17 124.53 30.61 -113.66
C VAL A 17 124.91 31.70 -112.65
N ALA A 18 126.14 32.23 -112.70
CA ALA A 18 126.59 33.29 -111.81
C ALA A 18 125.97 34.65 -112.17
N CYS A 19 125.73 34.91 -113.46
CA CYS A 19 124.99 36.08 -113.92
C CYS A 19 123.50 36.00 -113.52
N GLU A 20 122.86 34.84 -113.61
CA GLU A 20 121.46 34.68 -113.16
C GLU A 20 121.30 34.90 -111.65
N ILE A 21 122.27 34.46 -110.83
CA ILE A 21 122.27 34.73 -109.39
C ILE A 21 122.42 36.23 -109.11
N ALA A 22 123.31 36.92 -109.85
CA ALA A 22 123.49 38.36 -109.69
C ALA A 22 122.26 39.17 -110.14
N GLU A 23 121.55 38.74 -111.19
CA GLU A 23 120.27 39.35 -111.60
C GLU A 23 119.16 39.11 -110.58
N LEU A 24 119.06 37.90 -110.00
CA LEU A 24 118.08 37.60 -108.96
C LEU A 24 118.35 38.38 -107.66
N ASP A 25 119.62 38.54 -107.25
CA ASP A 25 119.99 39.37 -106.09
C ASP A 25 119.68 40.85 -106.34
N ARG A 26 119.83 41.31 -107.59
CA ARG A 26 119.42 42.66 -107.98
C ARG A 26 117.90 42.83 -107.98
N TYR A 27 117.15 41.82 -108.40
CA TYR A 27 115.68 41.84 -108.37
C TYR A 27 115.12 41.83 -106.93
N ILE A 28 115.77 41.08 -106.02
CA ILE A 28 115.41 41.04 -104.60
C ILE A 28 115.70 42.37 -103.91
N SER A 29 116.77 43.07 -104.30
CA SER A 29 117.11 44.39 -103.75
C SER A 29 116.22 45.53 -104.31
N GLU A 30 115.79 45.48 -105.58
CA GLU A 30 114.83 46.45 -106.15
C GLU A 30 113.40 46.28 -105.57
N LEU A 31 113.02 45.08 -105.11
CA LEU A 31 111.71 44.80 -104.52
C LEU A 31 111.47 45.41 -103.13
N GLY A 32 112.50 45.94 -102.45
CA GLY A 32 112.35 46.72 -101.20
C GLY A 32 111.58 46.01 -100.08
N TYR A 33 111.49 44.67 -100.11
CA TYR A 33 110.66 43.89 -99.22
C TYR A 33 111.36 43.73 -97.86
N ASN A 34 110.98 44.59 -96.91
CA ASN A 34 111.53 44.56 -95.57
C ASN A 34 110.70 43.62 -94.68
N THR A 35 111.22 42.42 -94.43
CA THR A 35 110.61 41.38 -93.58
C THR A 35 110.22 41.89 -92.20
N ASN A 36 110.92 42.90 -91.68
CA ASN A 36 110.64 43.50 -90.38
C ASN A 36 109.32 44.29 -90.37
N GLU A 37 109.00 45.04 -91.43
CA GLU A 37 107.75 45.82 -91.47
C GLU A 37 106.51 44.92 -91.60
N HIS A 38 106.60 43.86 -92.42
CA HIS A 38 105.51 42.90 -92.56
C HIS A 38 105.23 42.15 -91.24
N ASN A 39 106.29 41.73 -90.54
CA ASN A 39 106.15 41.08 -89.22
C ASN A 39 105.61 42.04 -88.16
N ASN A 40 106.01 43.32 -88.18
CA ASN A 40 105.46 44.34 -87.29
C ASN A 40 103.96 44.55 -87.53
N LEU A 41 103.53 44.65 -88.79
CA LEU A 41 102.11 44.86 -89.13
C LEU A 41 101.25 43.65 -88.74
N ARG A 42 101.78 42.44 -88.92
CA ARG A 42 101.10 41.19 -88.50
C ARG A 42 101.03 41.05 -86.97
N ASN A 43 102.07 41.48 -86.25
CA ASN A 43 102.06 41.56 -84.78
C ASN A 43 101.08 42.65 -84.27
N HIS A 44 100.96 43.79 -84.94
CA HIS A 44 99.97 44.82 -84.64
C HIS A 44 98.53 44.33 -84.88
N LEU A 45 98.29 43.52 -85.91
CA LEU A 45 96.98 42.90 -86.16
C LEU A 45 96.62 41.83 -85.12
N ARG A 46 97.60 41.02 -84.69
CA ARG A 46 97.40 40.00 -83.65
C ARG A 46 97.16 40.61 -82.27
N THR A 47 97.83 41.72 -81.95
CA THR A 47 97.62 42.45 -80.69
C THR A 47 96.32 43.25 -80.69
N SER A 48 95.84 43.72 -81.85
CA SER A 48 94.57 44.46 -81.97
C SER A 48 93.32 43.58 -81.93
N GLN A 49 93.37 42.31 -82.34
CA GLN A 49 92.24 41.36 -82.18
C GLN A 49 91.77 41.19 -80.73
N ALA A 50 92.67 41.23 -79.75
CA ALA A 50 92.32 41.14 -78.33
C ALA A 50 91.48 42.33 -77.84
N TRP A 51 91.69 43.51 -78.42
CA TRP A 51 90.91 44.71 -78.10
C TRP A 51 89.49 44.65 -78.67
N GLN A 52 89.31 43.98 -79.80
CA GLN A 52 87.99 43.75 -80.39
C GLN A 52 87.12 42.84 -79.51
N LEU A 53 87.70 41.79 -78.93
CA LEU A 53 87.03 40.89 -77.99
C LEU A 53 86.71 41.59 -76.65
N ARG A 54 87.63 42.40 -76.12
CA ARG A 54 87.40 43.22 -74.93
C ARG A 54 86.33 44.29 -75.15
N HIS A 55 86.28 44.89 -76.34
CA HIS A 55 85.23 45.85 -76.67
C HIS A 55 83.85 45.19 -76.71
N GLN A 56 83.74 43.99 -77.30
CA GLN A 56 82.50 43.21 -77.26
C GLN A 56 82.10 42.81 -75.83
N GLN A 57 83.06 42.41 -74.98
CA GLN A 57 82.79 42.12 -73.57
C GLN A 57 82.31 43.37 -72.80
N LEU A 58 82.90 44.53 -73.07
CA LEU A 58 82.49 45.79 -72.46
C LEU A 58 81.11 46.24 -72.96
N GLN A 59 80.80 46.04 -74.24
CA GLN A 59 79.46 46.29 -74.79
C GLN A 59 78.42 45.35 -74.17
N ASN A 60 78.71 44.05 -74.05
CA ASN A 60 77.84 43.10 -73.38
C ASN A 60 77.64 43.45 -71.89
N ALA A 61 78.72 43.83 -71.19
CA ALA A 61 78.63 44.28 -69.80
C ALA A 61 77.85 45.59 -69.65
N GLN A 62 78.01 46.55 -70.57
CA GLN A 62 77.22 47.79 -70.61
C GLN A 62 75.73 47.52 -70.91
N GLN A 63 75.42 46.55 -71.77
CA GLN A 63 74.03 46.14 -72.02
C GLN A 63 73.40 45.38 -70.85
N GLN A 64 74.19 44.60 -70.11
CA GLN A 64 73.71 43.82 -68.95
C GLN A 64 73.70 44.62 -67.64
N HIS A 65 74.54 45.64 -67.48
CA HIS A 65 74.59 46.50 -66.30
C HIS A 65 73.23 47.12 -65.92
N PRO A 66 72.44 47.73 -66.84
CA PRO A 66 71.13 48.26 -66.48
C PRO A 66 70.15 47.15 -66.05
N GLN A 67 70.26 45.93 -66.61
CA GLN A 67 69.43 44.79 -66.21
C GLN A 67 69.77 44.31 -64.80
N PHE A 68 71.06 44.24 -64.44
CA PHE A 68 71.49 43.86 -63.10
C PHE A 68 71.22 44.97 -62.07
N ALA A 69 71.38 46.24 -62.45
CA ALA A 69 71.03 47.38 -61.60
C ALA A 69 69.52 47.41 -61.31
N ALA A 70 68.68 47.23 -62.33
CA ALA A 70 67.23 47.11 -62.17
C ALA A 70 66.87 45.92 -61.26
N ARG A 71 67.44 44.74 -61.51
CA ARG A 71 67.20 43.55 -60.67
C ARG A 71 67.64 43.74 -59.22
N SER A 72 68.74 44.46 -58.98
CA SER A 72 69.19 44.80 -57.62
C SER A 72 68.23 45.78 -56.94
N GLN A 73 67.71 46.76 -57.68
CA GLN A 73 66.70 47.71 -57.17
C GLN A 73 65.38 46.99 -56.87
N ASP A 74 64.89 46.14 -57.77
CA ASP A 74 63.67 45.33 -57.57
C ASP A 74 63.81 44.43 -56.32
N LEU A 75 64.96 43.80 -56.14
CA LEU A 75 65.24 42.98 -54.95
C LEU A 75 65.32 43.83 -53.68
N GLN A 76 65.90 45.03 -53.75
CA GLN A 76 65.97 45.95 -52.62
C GLN A 76 64.56 46.44 -52.22
N GLU A 77 63.73 46.77 -53.20
CA GLU A 77 62.33 47.17 -52.99
C GLU A 77 61.50 46.02 -52.43
N ALA A 78 61.64 44.80 -52.97
CA ALA A 78 60.98 43.62 -52.44
C ALA A 78 61.40 43.30 -51.00
N LEU A 79 62.68 43.46 -50.68
CA LEU A 79 63.20 43.24 -49.32
C LEU A 79 62.66 44.29 -48.34
N ASN A 80 62.64 45.56 -48.74
CA ASN A 80 62.04 46.64 -47.94
C ASN A 80 60.54 46.44 -47.74
N ALA A 81 59.81 46.01 -48.77
CA ALA A 81 58.40 45.67 -48.67
C ALA A 81 58.16 44.53 -47.67
N ARG A 82 58.96 43.46 -47.73
CA ARG A 82 58.88 42.33 -46.79
C ARG A 82 59.25 42.71 -45.36
N LEU A 83 60.24 43.59 -45.17
CA LEU A 83 60.57 44.12 -43.85
C LEU A 83 59.43 44.96 -43.27
N GLY A 84 58.78 45.79 -44.10
CA GLY A 84 57.61 46.56 -43.70
C GLY A 84 56.41 45.69 -43.33
N GLU A 85 56.12 44.64 -44.12
CA GLU A 85 55.08 43.66 -43.76
C GLU A 85 55.40 42.93 -42.45
N ARG A 86 56.67 42.53 -42.25
CA ARG A 86 57.08 41.88 -41.02
C ARG A 86 56.87 42.77 -39.80
N GLN A 87 57.20 44.06 -39.90
CA GLN A 87 56.95 45.03 -38.83
C GLN A 87 55.45 45.23 -38.54
N LYS A 88 54.62 45.30 -39.59
CA LYS A 88 53.16 45.37 -39.43
C LYS A 88 52.61 44.13 -38.73
N LEU A 89 53.00 42.93 -39.17
CA LEU A 89 52.59 41.69 -38.52
C LEU A 89 53.07 41.61 -37.07
N ASN A 90 54.29 42.07 -36.77
CA ASN A 90 54.81 42.04 -35.41
C ASN A 90 54.02 42.98 -34.48
N SER A 91 53.70 44.20 -34.94
CA SER A 91 52.86 45.12 -34.17
C SER A 91 51.44 44.60 -33.97
N GLN A 92 50.84 43.95 -34.98
CA GLN A 92 49.54 43.29 -34.83
C GLN A 92 49.58 42.14 -33.84
N ILE A 93 50.63 41.32 -33.85
CA ILE A 93 50.83 40.24 -32.88
C ILE A 93 50.98 40.82 -31.47
N GLU A 94 51.78 41.87 -31.29
CA GLU A 94 51.95 42.55 -30.00
C GLU A 94 50.63 43.13 -29.49
N GLU A 95 49.82 43.74 -30.37
CA GLU A 95 48.52 44.29 -30.02
C GLU A 95 47.52 43.19 -29.64
N ILE A 96 47.46 42.09 -30.41
CA ILE A 96 46.61 40.92 -30.11
C ILE A 96 47.04 40.27 -28.79
N VAL A 97 48.34 40.12 -28.53
CA VAL A 97 48.86 39.56 -27.28
C VAL A 97 48.50 40.47 -26.09
N LYS A 98 48.60 41.78 -26.27
CA LYS A 98 48.19 42.76 -25.24
C LYS A 98 46.69 42.70 -24.97
N GLN A 99 45.86 42.57 -26.01
CA GLN A 99 44.41 42.37 -25.87
C GLN A 99 44.08 41.05 -25.16
N LEU A 100 44.79 39.97 -25.48
CA LEU A 100 44.65 38.66 -24.81
C LEU A 100 45.03 38.72 -23.33
N LEU A 101 46.08 39.45 -22.97
CA LEU A 101 46.51 39.65 -21.58
C LEU A 101 45.55 40.54 -20.78
N GLN A 102 44.92 41.53 -21.44
CA GLN A 102 43.91 42.39 -20.81
C GLN A 102 42.54 41.71 -20.68
N THR A 103 42.26 40.71 -21.52
CA THR A 103 41.01 39.94 -21.46
C THR A 103 41.10 38.95 -20.29
N ALA A 104 40.45 39.27 -19.19
CA ALA A 104 40.38 38.37 -18.03
C ALA A 104 39.80 37.02 -18.45
N ASN A 105 40.53 35.93 -18.20
CA ASN A 105 40.10 34.59 -18.55
C ASN A 105 38.93 34.14 -17.63
N PRO A 106 37.67 34.09 -18.12
CA PRO A 106 36.51 33.86 -17.28
C PRO A 106 36.30 32.38 -16.93
N ILE A 107 37.18 31.48 -17.37
CA ILE A 107 37.05 30.03 -17.15
C ILE A 107 36.91 29.71 -15.66
N ALA A 108 37.66 30.37 -14.77
CA ALA A 108 37.54 30.14 -13.34
C ALA A 108 36.16 30.55 -12.80
N GLN A 109 35.60 31.68 -13.26
CA GLN A 109 34.27 32.15 -12.87
C GLN A 109 33.17 31.23 -13.42
N ILE A 110 33.31 30.74 -14.64
CA ILE A 110 32.38 29.78 -15.24
C ILE A 110 32.39 28.48 -14.46
N GLN A 111 33.58 27.94 -14.14
CA GLN A 111 33.70 26.71 -13.33
C GLN A 111 33.11 26.89 -11.92
N GLU A 112 33.29 28.05 -11.30
CA GLU A 112 32.70 28.35 -10.00
C GLU A 112 31.17 28.44 -10.08
N LEU A 113 30.62 29.09 -11.11
CA LEU A 113 29.17 29.14 -11.34
C LEU A 113 28.58 27.76 -11.67
N GLU A 114 29.27 26.94 -12.45
CA GLU A 114 28.86 25.56 -12.75
C GLU A 114 28.85 24.70 -11.48
N ALA A 115 29.85 24.84 -10.62
CA ALA A 115 29.89 24.16 -9.32
C ALA A 115 28.74 24.60 -8.41
N GLN A 116 28.45 25.91 -8.36
CA GLN A 116 27.32 26.45 -7.61
C GLN A 116 25.98 25.93 -8.17
N LEU A 117 25.80 25.89 -9.48
CA LEU A 117 24.61 25.35 -10.14
C LEU A 117 24.41 23.86 -9.80
N ALA A 118 25.48 23.07 -9.86
CA ALA A 118 25.43 21.66 -9.50
C ALA A 118 25.03 21.46 -8.03
N LEU A 119 25.57 22.27 -7.12
CA LEU A 119 25.18 22.25 -5.70
C LEU A 119 23.70 22.61 -5.51
N ARG A 120 23.23 23.69 -6.15
CA ARG A 120 21.82 24.12 -6.04
C ARG A 120 20.85 23.11 -6.62
N ARG A 121 21.21 22.43 -7.72
CA ARG A 121 20.40 21.33 -8.28
C ARG A 121 20.28 20.17 -7.31
N ARG A 122 21.39 19.73 -6.69
CA ARG A 122 21.36 18.68 -5.66
C ARG A 122 20.47 19.06 -4.47
N GLN A 123 20.58 20.30 -3.98
CA GLN A 123 19.72 20.80 -2.90
C GLN A 123 18.24 20.78 -3.31
N LEU A 124 17.92 21.18 -4.54
CA LEU A 124 16.55 21.15 -5.05
C LEU A 124 15.99 19.72 -5.12
N ASP A 125 16.77 18.77 -5.63
CA ASP A 125 16.39 17.35 -5.69
C ASP A 125 16.15 16.77 -4.28
N GLU A 126 16.99 17.13 -3.31
CA GLU A 126 16.79 16.75 -1.90
C GLU A 126 15.48 17.34 -1.34
N TYR A 127 15.22 18.62 -1.56
CA TYR A 127 13.98 19.25 -1.09
C TYR A 127 12.73 18.66 -1.74
N LEU A 128 12.76 18.36 -3.04
CA LEU A 128 11.66 17.69 -3.73
C LEU A 128 11.43 16.27 -3.18
N ALA A 129 12.49 15.51 -2.91
CA ALA A 129 12.38 14.21 -2.29
C ALA A 129 11.80 14.30 -0.86
N HIS A 130 12.19 15.32 -0.09
CA HIS A 130 11.61 15.57 1.23
C HIS A 130 10.14 15.95 1.16
N LEU A 131 9.76 16.83 0.22
CA LEU A 131 8.37 17.22 0.01
C LEU A 131 7.50 16.01 -0.38
N GLY A 132 7.95 15.20 -1.34
CA GLY A 132 7.23 14.00 -1.76
C GLY A 132 7.04 12.99 -0.62
N ARG A 133 8.04 12.83 0.26
CA ARG A 133 7.90 11.99 1.48
C ARG A 133 6.86 12.55 2.44
N LEU A 134 6.84 13.86 2.67
CA LEU A 134 5.88 14.51 3.57
C LEU A 134 4.45 14.45 3.01
N GLU A 135 4.28 14.63 1.70
CA GLU A 135 2.98 14.49 1.04
C GLU A 135 2.44 13.05 1.14
N GLN A 136 3.29 12.04 0.92
CA GLN A 136 2.89 10.64 1.11
C GLN A 136 2.51 10.34 2.56
N GLN A 137 3.25 10.89 3.54
CA GLN A 137 2.89 10.77 4.96
C GLN A 137 1.55 11.44 5.27
N GLY A 138 1.28 12.61 4.70
CA GLY A 138 -0.01 13.31 4.83
C GLY A 138 -1.18 12.48 4.30
N GLN A 139 -1.05 11.95 3.08
CA GLN A 139 -2.07 11.07 2.48
C GLN A 139 -2.29 9.79 3.30
N TYR A 140 -1.22 9.21 3.85
CA TYR A 140 -1.31 8.04 4.72
C TYR A 140 -2.05 8.36 6.03
N LEU A 141 -1.78 9.51 6.65
CA LEU A 141 -2.46 9.96 7.86
C LEU A 141 -3.95 10.23 7.61
N ASP A 142 -4.30 10.85 6.49
CA ASP A 142 -5.70 11.08 6.10
C ASP A 142 -6.46 9.76 5.91
N ALA A 143 -5.83 8.78 5.22
CA ALA A 143 -6.42 7.45 5.05
C ALA A 143 -6.62 6.75 6.41
N LEU A 144 -5.64 6.85 7.31
CA LEU A 144 -5.71 6.27 8.65
C LEU A 144 -6.81 6.93 9.49
N GLN A 145 -6.98 8.25 9.39
CA GLN A 145 -8.04 8.99 10.06
C GLN A 145 -9.43 8.55 9.56
N GLN A 146 -9.62 8.39 8.25
CA GLN A 146 -10.88 7.88 7.69
C GLN A 146 -11.18 6.46 8.17
N GLN A 147 -10.16 5.59 8.23
CA GLN A 147 -10.31 4.24 8.75
C GLN A 147 -10.70 4.24 10.23
N GLN A 148 -10.06 5.09 11.04
CA GLN A 148 -10.40 5.25 12.46
C GLN A 148 -11.85 5.70 12.64
N GLN A 149 -12.32 6.69 11.87
CA GLN A 149 -13.71 7.15 11.94
C GLN A 149 -14.71 6.03 11.61
N LYS A 150 -14.46 5.23 10.56
CA LYS A 150 -15.30 4.08 10.21
C LYS A 150 -15.33 3.04 11.33
N GLN A 151 -14.18 2.69 11.90
CA GLN A 151 -14.10 1.74 13.01
C GLN A 151 -14.82 2.25 14.26
N GLN A 152 -14.76 3.56 14.54
CA GLN A 152 -15.43 4.15 15.68
C GLN A 152 -16.96 4.11 15.53
N GLN A 153 -17.47 4.35 14.32
CA GLN A 153 -18.90 4.19 14.00
C GLN A 153 -19.36 2.73 14.19
N GLN A 154 -18.62 1.77 13.62
CA GLN A 154 -18.92 0.34 13.77
C GLN A 154 -18.88 -0.12 15.23
N LEU A 155 -17.92 0.38 16.01
CA LEU A 155 -17.82 0.10 17.44
C LEU A 155 -19.03 0.61 18.21
N GLN A 156 -19.53 1.79 17.85
CA GLN A 156 -20.70 2.39 18.50
C GLN A 156 -21.98 1.60 18.17
N GLU A 157 -22.18 1.20 16.92
CA GLU A 157 -23.30 0.33 16.53
C GLU A 157 -23.25 -1.02 17.25
N THR A 158 -22.07 -1.66 17.28
CA THR A 158 -21.88 -2.95 17.95
C THR A 158 -22.14 -2.85 19.45
N ARG A 159 -21.71 -1.75 20.09
CA ARG A 159 -21.99 -1.49 21.51
C ARG A 159 -23.48 -1.33 21.78
N ASN A 160 -24.19 -0.61 20.92
CA ASN A 160 -25.64 -0.44 21.04
C ASN A 160 -26.36 -1.79 20.91
N GLN A 161 -26.01 -2.59 19.91
CA GLN A 161 -26.56 -3.94 19.75
C GLN A 161 -26.26 -4.83 20.95
N HIS A 162 -25.02 -4.80 21.45
CA HIS A 162 -24.64 -5.57 22.64
C HIS A 162 -25.48 -5.17 23.86
N ARG A 163 -25.69 -3.88 24.07
CA ARG A 163 -26.56 -3.39 25.16
C ARG A 163 -27.99 -3.90 25.01
N ILE A 164 -28.57 -3.82 23.82
CA ILE A 164 -29.92 -4.32 23.55
C ILE A 164 -29.98 -5.82 23.86
N TYR A 165 -29.01 -6.61 23.38
CA TYR A 165 -28.99 -8.05 23.65
C TYR A 165 -28.76 -8.39 25.12
N GLN A 166 -27.98 -7.60 25.86
CA GLN A 166 -27.85 -7.75 27.31
C GLN A 166 -29.18 -7.49 28.02
N GLU A 167 -29.87 -6.39 27.68
CA GLU A 167 -31.17 -6.05 28.26
C GLU A 167 -32.22 -7.12 27.91
N LEU A 168 -32.26 -7.60 26.67
CA LEU A 168 -33.14 -8.69 26.25
C LEU A 168 -32.78 -10.01 26.96
N SER A 169 -31.50 -10.33 27.12
CA SER A 169 -31.08 -11.54 27.84
C SER A 169 -31.50 -11.49 29.30
N GLN A 170 -31.40 -10.33 29.94
CA GLN A 170 -31.86 -10.13 31.30
C GLN A 170 -33.39 -10.20 31.40
N ALA A 171 -34.11 -9.58 30.44
CA ALA A 171 -35.56 -9.59 30.38
C ALA A 171 -36.14 -10.99 30.08
N PHE A 172 -35.55 -11.77 29.18
CA PHE A 172 -35.98 -13.15 28.90
C PHE A 172 -35.38 -14.19 29.85
N GLY A 173 -34.50 -13.75 30.76
CA GLY A 173 -33.94 -14.60 31.80
C GLY A 173 -34.96 -15.02 32.86
N LYS A 174 -34.51 -15.83 33.81
CA LYS A 174 -35.33 -16.41 34.89
C LYS A 174 -36.03 -15.36 35.76
N ASN A 175 -35.41 -14.18 35.91
CA ASN A 175 -35.87 -13.12 36.82
C ASN A 175 -36.56 -11.96 36.07
N GLY A 176 -36.76 -12.08 34.76
CA GLY A 176 -37.42 -11.05 33.96
C GLY A 176 -38.88 -11.41 33.69
N ILE A 177 -39.23 -11.52 32.41
CA ILE A 177 -40.58 -11.79 31.92
C ILE A 177 -41.14 -13.10 32.49
N GLN A 178 -40.32 -14.15 32.67
CA GLN A 178 -40.79 -15.41 33.26
C GLN A 178 -41.32 -15.21 34.69
N ALA A 179 -40.58 -14.47 35.52
CA ALA A 179 -40.99 -14.13 36.88
C ALA A 179 -42.24 -13.23 36.87
N LEU A 180 -42.26 -12.18 36.04
CA LEU A 180 -43.44 -11.30 35.90
C LEU A 180 -44.69 -12.06 35.44
N MET A 181 -44.53 -13.03 34.53
CA MET A 181 -45.65 -13.86 34.08
C MET A 181 -46.20 -14.68 35.25
N ILE A 182 -45.33 -15.30 36.06
CA ILE A 182 -45.73 -16.03 37.26
C ILE A 182 -46.40 -15.10 38.27
N GLU A 183 -45.82 -13.94 38.57
CA GLU A 183 -46.37 -12.93 39.48
C GLU A 183 -47.75 -12.42 39.03
N ASN A 184 -48.00 -12.31 37.73
CA ASN A 184 -49.31 -11.93 37.20
C ASN A 184 -50.35 -13.06 37.28
N VAL A 185 -49.93 -14.34 37.20
CA VAL A 185 -50.85 -15.50 37.27
C VAL A 185 -51.23 -15.82 38.71
N LEU A 186 -50.27 -15.72 39.64
CA LEU A 186 -50.42 -16.24 41.00
C LEU A 186 -51.60 -15.64 41.77
N PRO A 187 -51.89 -14.32 41.75
CA PRO A 187 -53.06 -13.77 42.42
C PRO A 187 -54.38 -14.35 41.90
N GLN A 188 -54.45 -14.60 40.59
CA GLN A 188 -55.64 -15.21 39.98
C GLN A 188 -55.77 -16.68 40.39
N LEU A 189 -54.65 -17.43 40.41
CA LEU A 189 -54.62 -18.81 40.89
C LEU A 189 -54.98 -18.90 42.38
N GLU A 190 -54.49 -17.98 43.20
CA GLU A 190 -54.77 -17.88 44.63
C GLU A 190 -56.26 -17.62 44.87
N ALA A 191 -56.86 -16.66 44.15
CA ALA A 191 -58.27 -16.34 44.25
C ALA A 191 -59.16 -17.55 43.88
N GLU A 192 -58.90 -18.20 42.74
CA GLU A 192 -59.65 -19.39 42.30
C GLU A 192 -59.46 -20.58 43.25
N THR A 193 -58.22 -20.81 43.73
CA THR A 193 -57.91 -21.86 44.71
C THR A 193 -58.70 -21.63 45.99
N ASN A 194 -58.73 -20.39 46.50
CA ASN A 194 -59.42 -20.05 47.74
C ASN A 194 -60.95 -20.09 47.60
N GLN A 195 -61.50 -19.76 46.43
CA GLN A 195 -62.93 -19.94 46.15
C GLN A 195 -63.35 -21.41 46.10
N LEU A 196 -62.47 -22.30 45.63
CA LEU A 196 -62.71 -23.74 45.67
C LEU A 196 -62.53 -24.27 47.09
N LEU A 197 -61.44 -23.88 47.75
CA LEU A 197 -61.09 -24.36 49.07
C LEU A 197 -62.09 -23.92 50.14
N SER A 198 -62.71 -22.74 50.01
CA SER A 198 -63.77 -22.27 50.90
C SER A 198 -64.98 -23.21 50.89
N ARG A 199 -65.40 -23.66 49.70
CA ARG A 199 -66.47 -24.68 49.53
C ARG A 199 -66.06 -26.05 50.06
N LEU A 200 -64.80 -26.44 49.85
CA LEU A 200 -64.28 -27.76 50.24
C LEU A 200 -63.96 -27.89 51.74
N SER A 201 -63.65 -26.78 52.41
CA SER A 201 -63.22 -26.75 53.81
C SER A 201 -64.17 -25.99 54.75
N ALA A 202 -65.35 -25.59 54.26
CA ALA A 202 -66.28 -24.73 55.01
C ALA A 202 -65.60 -23.47 55.56
N ASN A 203 -64.83 -22.78 54.71
CA ASN A 203 -64.05 -21.58 55.02
C ASN A 203 -62.97 -21.73 56.11
N GLN A 204 -62.49 -22.94 56.39
CA GLN A 204 -61.47 -23.16 57.42
C GLN A 204 -60.03 -22.97 56.93
N LEU A 205 -59.80 -23.10 55.62
CA LEU A 205 -58.46 -23.08 55.03
C LEU A 205 -58.36 -21.99 53.96
N HIS A 206 -57.23 -21.29 53.95
CA HIS A 206 -56.88 -20.29 52.94
C HIS A 206 -55.44 -20.50 52.48
N VAL A 207 -55.22 -20.62 51.17
CA VAL A 207 -53.92 -20.80 50.52
C VAL A 207 -53.34 -19.44 50.13
N GLN A 208 -52.05 -19.28 50.35
CA GLN A 208 -51.27 -18.13 49.89
C GLN A 208 -50.01 -18.62 49.19
N PHE A 209 -49.74 -18.08 47.99
CA PHE A 209 -48.50 -18.37 47.27
C PHE A 209 -47.46 -17.29 47.55
N ILE A 210 -46.26 -17.71 47.96
CA ILE A 210 -45.15 -16.81 48.24
C ILE A 210 -44.07 -17.02 47.19
N THR A 211 -43.77 -15.96 46.43
CA THR A 211 -42.76 -15.95 45.35
C THR A 211 -41.34 -15.65 45.84
N GLN A 212 -41.18 -15.18 47.07
CA GLN A 212 -39.90 -14.72 47.60
C GLN A 212 -39.70 -15.15 49.05
N LYS A 213 -38.59 -15.81 49.32
CA LYS A 213 -38.17 -16.16 50.68
C LYS A 213 -36.90 -15.42 51.05
N HIS A 214 -36.81 -14.98 52.31
CA HIS A 214 -35.56 -14.48 52.85
C HIS A 214 -34.57 -15.65 52.96
N GLY A 215 -33.47 -15.60 52.21
CA GLY A 215 -32.41 -16.59 52.33
C GLY A 215 -31.89 -16.66 53.77
N ARG A 216 -31.62 -17.87 54.28
CA ARG A 216 -31.04 -18.04 55.62
C ARG A 216 -29.70 -17.30 55.68
N SER A 217 -29.65 -16.18 56.39
CA SER A 217 -28.42 -15.42 56.63
C SER A 217 -27.50 -16.26 57.52
N GLY A 218 -26.54 -16.95 56.89
CA GLY A 218 -25.37 -17.46 57.59
C GLY A 218 -24.47 -16.29 57.96
N LYS A 219 -24.51 -15.85 59.22
CA LYS A 219 -23.45 -15.10 59.94
C LYS A 219 -22.68 -13.99 59.19
N SER A 220 -23.26 -13.31 58.20
CA SER A 220 -22.63 -12.15 57.58
C SER A 220 -23.64 -11.05 57.34
N THR A 221 -23.33 -9.91 57.96
CA THR A 221 -23.78 -8.54 57.69
C THR A 221 -25.24 -8.33 57.23
N LYS A 222 -25.98 -7.71 58.16
CA LYS A 222 -27.40 -7.34 58.20
C LYS A 222 -27.91 -6.39 57.10
N LYS A 223 -27.34 -6.36 55.89
CA LYS A 223 -27.69 -5.35 54.86
C LYS A 223 -27.99 -5.86 53.46
N ASN A 224 -27.93 -7.16 53.18
CA ASN A 224 -28.43 -7.70 51.91
C ASN A 224 -28.83 -9.17 52.05
N THR A 225 -29.94 -9.41 52.74
CA THR A 225 -30.57 -10.74 52.76
C THR A 225 -31.06 -11.00 51.33
N LYS A 226 -30.32 -11.81 50.57
CA LYS A 226 -30.67 -12.18 49.20
C LYS A 226 -32.05 -12.84 49.24
N LEU A 227 -33.05 -12.18 48.66
CA LEU A 227 -34.36 -12.77 48.41
C LEU A 227 -34.13 -13.91 47.42
N ILE A 228 -34.58 -15.10 47.79
CA ILE A 228 -34.53 -16.29 46.94
C ILE A 228 -35.91 -16.39 46.30
N ASP A 229 -35.94 -16.40 44.97
CA ASP A 229 -37.16 -16.68 44.22
C ASP A 229 -37.55 -18.14 44.49
N THR A 230 -38.69 -18.33 45.13
CA THR A 230 -39.23 -19.64 45.53
C THR A 230 -40.72 -19.63 45.27
N LEU A 231 -41.36 -20.77 45.04
CA LEU A 231 -42.83 -20.86 45.05
C LEU A 231 -43.22 -21.68 46.27
N ASP A 232 -43.31 -21.00 47.42
CA ASP A 232 -43.71 -21.61 48.69
C ASP A 232 -45.24 -21.50 48.83
N ILE A 233 -45.87 -22.55 49.34
CA ILE A 233 -47.32 -22.59 49.59
C ILE A 233 -47.54 -22.51 51.11
N LEU A 234 -48.15 -21.41 51.55
CA LEU A 234 -48.58 -21.26 52.94
C LEU A 234 -50.08 -21.40 53.05
N ILE A 235 -50.52 -21.86 54.21
CA ILE A 235 -51.93 -22.11 54.46
C ILE A 235 -52.29 -21.51 55.81
N ALA A 236 -53.25 -20.61 55.79
CA ALA A 236 -53.85 -20.03 56.98
C ALA A 236 -55.07 -20.85 57.41
N ASP A 237 -55.10 -21.18 58.69
CA ASP A 237 -56.22 -21.80 59.38
C ASP A 237 -56.52 -21.07 60.70
N ALA A 238 -57.46 -21.58 61.49
CA ALA A 238 -57.83 -20.99 62.79
C ALA A 238 -56.67 -20.93 63.82
N ARG A 239 -55.58 -21.68 63.60
CA ARG A 239 -54.39 -21.74 64.46
C ARG A 239 -53.25 -20.86 63.93
N GLY A 240 -53.43 -20.22 62.78
CA GLY A 240 -52.48 -19.30 62.15
C GLY A 240 -51.99 -19.81 60.79
N THR A 241 -50.94 -19.16 60.27
CA THR A 241 -50.35 -19.50 58.97
C THR A 241 -49.18 -20.46 59.15
N ARG A 242 -49.27 -21.63 58.51
CA ARG A 242 -48.23 -22.69 58.57
C ARG A 242 -47.94 -23.26 57.17
N ALA A 243 -46.80 -23.92 57.05
CA ALA A 243 -46.36 -24.50 55.78
C ALA A 243 -47.25 -25.69 55.40
N TYR A 244 -47.50 -25.87 54.09
CA TYR A 244 -48.34 -26.95 53.54
C TYR A 244 -47.95 -28.33 54.09
N GLU A 245 -46.67 -28.59 54.29
CA GLU A 245 -46.13 -29.89 54.74
C GLU A 245 -46.57 -30.29 56.16
N THR A 246 -47.15 -29.35 56.93
CA THR A 246 -47.58 -29.59 58.31
C THR A 246 -49.05 -30.02 58.44
N TYR A 247 -49.81 -30.06 57.35
CA TYR A 247 -51.22 -30.41 57.35
C TYR A 247 -51.45 -31.93 57.29
N SER A 248 -52.55 -32.38 57.88
CA SER A 248 -52.94 -33.80 57.88
C SER A 248 -53.25 -34.31 56.47
N GLY A 249 -53.19 -35.63 56.25
CA GLY A 249 -53.42 -36.22 54.92
C GLY A 249 -54.74 -35.81 54.26
N GLY A 250 -55.82 -35.72 55.03
CA GLY A 250 -57.14 -35.30 54.52
C GLY A 250 -57.25 -33.80 54.23
N GLU A 251 -56.56 -32.95 54.99
CA GLU A 251 -56.49 -31.51 54.71
C GLU A 251 -55.61 -31.24 53.49
N ALA A 252 -54.42 -31.84 53.46
CA ALA A 252 -53.49 -31.75 52.34
C ALA A 252 -54.15 -32.22 51.04
N PHE A 253 -54.99 -33.25 51.11
CA PHE A 253 -55.78 -33.69 49.97
C PHE A 253 -56.71 -32.59 49.43
N ARG A 254 -57.53 -31.96 50.28
CA ARG A 254 -58.44 -30.87 49.85
C ARG A 254 -57.68 -29.68 49.27
N ILE A 255 -56.54 -29.34 49.88
CA ILE A 255 -55.66 -28.28 49.40
C ILE A 255 -55.12 -28.61 48.00
N ASN A 256 -54.57 -29.83 47.82
CA ASN A 256 -54.06 -30.28 46.54
C ASN A 256 -55.14 -30.34 45.46
N PHE A 257 -56.33 -30.81 45.82
CA PHE A 257 -57.47 -30.89 44.92
C PHE A 257 -57.91 -29.49 44.47
N ALA A 258 -58.05 -28.54 45.39
CA ALA A 258 -58.39 -27.15 45.10
C ALA A 258 -57.35 -26.49 44.18
N ILE A 259 -56.05 -26.64 44.46
CA ILE A 259 -54.96 -26.06 43.66
C ILE A 259 -54.96 -26.65 42.24
N ARG A 260 -55.05 -27.98 42.11
CA ARG A 260 -55.06 -28.66 40.80
C ARG A 260 -56.25 -28.22 39.96
N LEU A 261 -57.42 -28.11 40.58
CA LEU A 261 -58.64 -27.72 39.90
C LEU A 261 -58.63 -26.24 39.49
N ALA A 262 -58.16 -25.35 40.38
CA ALA A 262 -57.95 -23.95 40.06
C ALA A 262 -56.97 -23.77 38.88
N LEU A 263 -55.88 -24.52 38.88
CA LEU A 263 -54.91 -24.52 37.78
C LEU A 263 -55.53 -25.02 36.47
N ALA A 264 -56.30 -26.10 36.51
CA ALA A 264 -57.02 -26.62 35.34
C ALA A 264 -58.04 -25.61 34.78
N LYS A 265 -58.81 -24.94 35.66
CA LYS A 265 -59.74 -23.87 35.27
C LYS A 265 -59.01 -22.69 34.62
N LEU A 266 -57.90 -22.25 35.21
CA LEU A 266 -57.11 -21.13 34.71
C LEU A 266 -56.50 -21.45 33.33
N LEU A 267 -55.97 -22.66 33.14
CA LEU A 267 -55.47 -23.12 31.84
C LEU A 267 -56.59 -23.18 30.78
N ALA A 268 -57.76 -23.71 31.15
CA ALA A 268 -58.91 -23.77 30.25
C ALA A 268 -59.37 -22.37 29.83
N GLN A 269 -59.52 -21.44 30.79
CA GLN A 269 -59.90 -20.05 30.52
C GLN A 269 -58.90 -19.35 29.58
N ARG A 270 -57.60 -19.54 29.77
CA ARG A 270 -56.56 -18.97 28.89
C ARG A 270 -56.60 -19.54 27.47
N ALA A 271 -57.02 -20.79 27.31
CA ALA A 271 -57.25 -21.41 26.02
C ALA A 271 -58.60 -21.01 25.38
N GLY A 272 -59.40 -20.17 26.04
CA GLY A 272 -60.75 -19.81 25.58
C GLY A 272 -61.75 -20.97 25.68
N ALA A 273 -61.46 -21.97 26.51
CA ALA A 273 -62.28 -23.16 26.70
C ALA A 273 -62.90 -23.21 28.10
N SER A 274 -64.07 -23.83 28.22
CA SER A 274 -64.67 -24.19 29.51
C SER A 274 -64.20 -25.58 29.94
N LEU A 275 -63.89 -25.75 31.23
CA LEU A 275 -63.59 -27.06 31.79
C LEU A 275 -64.90 -27.86 31.96
N GLN A 276 -65.22 -28.73 31.01
CA GLN A 276 -66.52 -29.42 30.98
C GLN A 276 -66.49 -30.79 31.67
N MET A 277 -65.36 -31.50 31.60
CA MET A 277 -65.24 -32.86 32.12
C MET A 277 -64.09 -32.95 33.12
N LEU A 278 -64.36 -33.49 34.30
CA LEU A 278 -63.35 -33.86 35.28
C LEU A 278 -63.27 -35.38 35.33
N ILE A 279 -62.10 -35.95 35.03
CA ILE A 279 -61.83 -37.37 35.21
C ILE A 279 -60.95 -37.52 36.44
N VAL A 280 -61.35 -38.36 37.37
CA VAL A 280 -60.49 -38.73 38.49
C VAL A 280 -60.28 -40.23 38.52
N ASP A 281 -59.04 -40.64 38.25
CA ASP A 281 -58.65 -42.03 38.13
C ASP A 281 -57.78 -42.47 39.30
N GLU A 282 -58.33 -43.33 40.17
CA GLU A 282 -57.64 -43.97 41.30
C GLU A 282 -56.80 -43.00 42.18
N GLY A 283 -57.07 -41.69 42.08
CA GLY A 283 -56.22 -40.61 42.60
C GLY A 283 -56.34 -40.41 44.11
N PHE A 284 -56.95 -41.38 44.80
CA PHE A 284 -57.46 -41.28 46.17
C PHE A 284 -57.04 -42.46 47.05
N GLY A 285 -56.01 -43.20 46.65
CA GLY A 285 -55.50 -44.37 47.39
C GLY A 285 -54.94 -44.04 48.78
N THR A 286 -55.31 -44.88 49.76
CA THR A 286 -55.08 -44.82 51.23
C THR A 286 -55.89 -43.81 52.04
N GLN A 287 -57.07 -43.40 51.56
CA GLN A 287 -58.05 -42.74 52.43
C GLN A 287 -58.85 -43.77 53.25
N ASP A 288 -59.06 -43.47 54.52
CA ASP A 288 -59.99 -44.18 55.40
C ASP A 288 -61.46 -43.87 55.00
N ALA A 289 -62.42 -44.52 55.65
CA ALA A 289 -63.86 -44.29 55.38
C ALA A 289 -64.23 -42.79 55.52
N GLU A 290 -63.65 -42.09 56.50
CA GLU A 290 -63.82 -40.64 56.67
C GLU A 290 -63.23 -39.83 55.50
N GLY A 291 -62.08 -40.24 54.95
CA GLY A 291 -61.47 -39.62 53.78
C GLY A 291 -62.32 -39.81 52.50
N CYS A 292 -62.99 -40.95 52.35
CA CYS A 292 -63.94 -41.18 51.25
C CYS A 292 -65.17 -40.26 51.35
N ASP A 293 -65.75 -40.09 52.54
CA ASP A 293 -66.89 -39.18 52.74
C ASP A 293 -66.50 -37.71 52.45
N ARG A 294 -65.31 -37.30 52.90
CA ARG A 294 -64.77 -35.97 52.61
C ARG A 294 -64.55 -35.75 51.12
N LEU A 295 -64.16 -36.79 50.39
CA LEU A 295 -63.99 -36.76 48.93
C LEU A 295 -65.33 -36.63 48.21
N ILE A 296 -66.33 -37.42 48.60
CA ILE A 296 -67.68 -37.33 48.04
C ILE A 296 -68.23 -35.91 48.24
N ALA A 297 -68.09 -35.37 49.45
CA ALA A 297 -68.47 -34.00 49.76
C ALA A 297 -67.72 -32.99 48.87
N ALA A 298 -66.42 -33.21 48.65
CA ALA A 298 -65.60 -32.36 47.78
C ALA A 298 -66.07 -32.37 46.32
N ILE A 299 -66.33 -33.55 45.76
CA ILE A 299 -66.83 -33.72 44.39
C ILE A 299 -68.22 -33.07 44.25
N ASN A 300 -69.11 -33.29 45.21
CA ASN A 300 -70.44 -32.71 45.21
C ASN A 300 -70.41 -31.17 45.29
N ALA A 301 -69.49 -30.59 46.06
CA ALA A 301 -69.34 -29.14 46.19
C ALA A 301 -68.93 -28.45 44.88
N ILE A 302 -68.27 -29.17 43.96
CA ILE A 302 -67.82 -28.66 42.67
C ILE A 302 -68.64 -29.19 41.49
N ALA A 303 -69.50 -30.19 41.69
CA ALA A 303 -70.29 -30.81 40.63
C ALA A 303 -71.03 -29.83 39.71
N PRO A 304 -71.61 -28.70 40.21
CA PRO A 304 -72.25 -27.71 39.36
C PRO A 304 -71.31 -27.01 38.35
N ASP A 305 -70.00 -27.03 38.61
CA ASP A 305 -69.00 -26.38 37.77
C ASP A 305 -68.64 -27.23 36.53
N PHE A 306 -69.13 -28.48 36.43
CA PHE A 306 -68.78 -29.45 35.39
C PHE A 306 -70.02 -30.03 34.71
N ALA A 307 -69.91 -30.32 33.41
CA ALA A 307 -70.93 -31.05 32.68
C ALA A 307 -70.90 -32.55 33.01
N CYS A 308 -69.72 -33.10 33.31
CA CYS A 308 -69.55 -34.51 33.69
C CYS A 308 -68.35 -34.69 34.62
N ILE A 309 -68.54 -35.40 35.74
CA ILE A 309 -67.46 -35.87 36.60
C ILE A 309 -67.43 -37.39 36.50
N LEU A 310 -66.34 -37.94 35.94
CA LEU A 310 -66.10 -39.36 35.83
C LEU A 310 -65.09 -39.79 36.90
N THR A 311 -65.51 -40.63 37.83
CA THR A 311 -64.64 -41.15 38.90
C THR A 311 -64.40 -42.64 38.68
N VAL A 312 -63.13 -43.05 38.58
CA VAL A 312 -62.71 -44.45 38.51
C VAL A 312 -62.19 -44.87 39.88
N THR A 313 -62.82 -45.88 40.46
CA THR A 313 -62.49 -46.35 41.81
C THR A 313 -62.81 -47.83 42.01
N HIS A 314 -61.93 -48.51 42.75
CA HIS A 314 -62.19 -49.84 43.29
C HIS A 314 -62.88 -49.83 44.67
N MET A 315 -63.02 -48.67 45.33
CA MET A 315 -63.54 -48.56 46.69
C MET A 315 -65.08 -48.69 46.72
N PRO A 316 -65.66 -49.67 47.45
CA PRO A 316 -67.11 -49.88 47.48
C PRO A 316 -67.90 -48.66 47.98
N HIS A 317 -67.41 -48.00 49.05
CA HIS A 317 -68.04 -46.84 49.67
C HIS A 317 -68.20 -45.65 48.71
N LEU A 318 -67.23 -45.45 47.83
CA LEU A 318 -67.27 -44.37 46.83
C LEU A 318 -68.25 -44.67 45.69
N LYS A 319 -68.47 -45.96 45.35
CA LYS A 319 -69.44 -46.36 44.31
C LYS A 319 -70.86 -45.97 44.70
N GLU A 320 -71.21 -46.09 45.98
CA GLU A 320 -72.56 -45.84 46.47
C GLU A 320 -73.00 -44.37 46.33
N ALA A 321 -72.04 -43.46 46.31
CA ALA A 321 -72.28 -42.02 46.24
C ALA A 321 -72.68 -41.49 44.85
N PHE A 322 -72.45 -42.27 43.79
CA PHE A 322 -72.78 -41.87 42.42
C PHE A 322 -74.05 -42.57 41.93
N GLN A 323 -74.89 -41.80 41.22
CA GLN A 323 -76.16 -42.25 40.63
C GLN A 323 -75.90 -43.26 39.50
N ALA A 324 -75.14 -42.85 38.48
CA ALA A 324 -74.75 -43.72 37.37
C ALA A 324 -73.38 -44.37 37.61
N ARG A 325 -73.27 -45.66 37.31
CA ARG A 325 -72.09 -46.50 37.52
C ARG A 325 -71.76 -47.31 36.29
N ILE A 326 -70.48 -47.39 35.98
CA ILE A 326 -69.93 -48.27 34.96
C ILE A 326 -69.11 -49.34 35.70
N GLU A 327 -69.66 -50.54 35.81
CA GLU A 327 -69.02 -51.66 36.49
C GLU A 327 -68.20 -52.48 35.50
N VAL A 328 -66.93 -52.71 35.83
CA VAL A 328 -66.01 -53.50 35.02
C VAL A 328 -65.71 -54.82 35.73
N HIS A 329 -66.15 -55.93 35.14
CA HIS A 329 -66.00 -57.29 35.68
C HIS A 329 -64.94 -58.06 34.90
N LYS A 330 -63.98 -58.68 35.60
CA LYS A 330 -62.97 -59.55 34.96
C LYS A 330 -63.55 -60.95 34.75
N THR A 331 -63.49 -61.46 33.52
CA THR A 331 -63.92 -62.81 33.14
C THR A 331 -62.77 -63.60 32.52
N GLN A 332 -62.93 -64.91 32.36
CA GLN A 332 -61.90 -65.79 31.74
C GLN A 332 -61.58 -65.41 30.29
N GLY A 333 -62.51 -64.72 29.59
CA GLY A 333 -62.33 -64.26 28.20
C GLY A 333 -61.94 -62.77 28.05
N GLY A 334 -61.72 -62.03 29.14
CA GLY A 334 -61.43 -60.59 29.11
C GLY A 334 -62.26 -59.79 30.12
N SER A 335 -62.28 -58.46 29.99
CA SER A 335 -63.10 -57.59 30.85
C SER A 335 -64.46 -57.32 30.21
N GLN A 336 -65.54 -57.39 30.99
CA GLN A 336 -66.91 -57.05 30.59
C GLN A 336 -67.38 -55.78 31.31
N ILE A 337 -68.23 -54.98 30.66
CA ILE A 337 -68.74 -53.72 31.20
C ILE A 337 -70.25 -53.82 31.38
N GLN A 338 -70.75 -53.40 32.54
CA GLN A 338 -72.17 -53.26 32.84
C GLN A 338 -72.47 -51.84 33.30
N ILE A 339 -73.56 -51.25 32.81
CA ILE A 339 -74.01 -49.92 33.22
C ILE A 339 -75.17 -50.09 34.20
N SER A 340 -75.05 -49.48 35.38
CA SER A 340 -76.08 -49.44 36.41
C SER A 340 -76.43 -47.96 36.65
N VAL A 341 -77.67 -47.55 36.41
CA VAL A 341 -78.15 -46.16 36.58
C VAL A 341 -79.19 -46.08 37.68
#